data_AF-X1RDQ8-F1
#
_entry.id   AF-X1RDQ8-F1
#
_cell.length_a   1.000
_cell.length_b   1.000
_cell.length_c   1.000
_cell.angle_alpha   90.00
_cell.angle_beta   90.00
_cell.angle_gamma   90.00
#
_symmetry.space_group_name_H-M   'P 1'
#
loop_
_entity.id
_entity.type
_entity.pdbx_description
1 polymer ?
#
loop_
_entity_poly.entity_id
_entity_poly.type
_entity_poly.pdbx_seq_one_letter_code
_entity_poly.pdbx_strand_id
1 'polypeptide(L)'
;TYLEEWLKVRKEYLRVAVKRTNFEHYTKTADNPYIFPFTYATALIMWNRLTREAGFTEKEERTNRYKMHIHTLRKYYRTRMSLEIPVDVVEALMGHEGYLTIAYRRYSQDQLAELYEKAVHTIAVFDIPTDTRDLREMLAEKDEEIFYLKKELKSSKTETEQRFKTVETEMEQLHM
;
A
#
# COMPACT_ATOMS: atom_id res chain seq x y z
N THR A 1 5.45 -12.10 -7.78
CA THR A 1 5.14 -10.65 -7.88
C THR A 1 4.16 -10.37 -9.03
N TYR A 2 3.46 -9.23 -9.07
CA TYR A 2 2.52 -8.92 -10.18
C TYR A 2 3.19 -8.89 -11.56
N LEU A 3 4.48 -8.57 -11.63
CA LEU A 3 5.26 -8.62 -12.87
C LEU A 3 5.41 -10.06 -13.39
N GLU A 4 5.67 -11.03 -12.52
CA GLU A 4 5.77 -12.44 -12.90
C GLU A 4 4.44 -12.96 -13.46
N GLU A 5 3.31 -12.60 -12.84
CA GLU A 5 1.98 -12.95 -13.35
C GLU A 5 1.72 -12.36 -14.74
N TRP A 6 2.11 -11.10 -14.96
CA TRP A 6 2.06 -10.49 -16.28
C TRP A 6 2.92 -11.26 -17.30
N LEU A 7 4.15 -11.63 -16.94
CA LEU A 7 5.06 -12.35 -17.85
C LEU A 7 4.50 -13.72 -18.28
N LYS A 8 3.70 -14.39 -17.45
CA LYS A 8 3.00 -15.64 -17.81
C LYS A 8 1.99 -15.40 -18.95
N VAL A 9 1.23 -14.31 -18.92
CA VAL A 9 0.18 -14.01 -19.91
C VAL A 9 0.66 -13.16 -21.09
N ARG A 10 1.86 -12.56 -20.99
CA ARG A 10 2.42 -11.62 -21.98
C ARG A 10 2.50 -12.22 -23.40
N LYS A 11 2.88 -13.50 -23.53
CA LYS A 11 2.96 -14.17 -24.84
C LYS A 11 1.60 -14.27 -25.52
N GLU A 12 0.56 -14.62 -24.76
CA GLU A 12 -0.80 -14.69 -25.29
C GLU A 12 -1.35 -13.30 -25.63
N TYR A 13 -1.06 -12.30 -24.78
CA TYR A 13 -1.39 -10.91 -25.10
C TYR A 13 -0.81 -10.48 -26.45
N LEU A 14 0.47 -10.76 -26.71
CA LEU A 14 1.12 -10.46 -27.99
C LEU A 14 0.46 -11.20 -29.15
N ARG A 15 0.18 -12.50 -29.00
CA ARG A 15 -0.50 -13.30 -30.02
C ARG A 15 -1.84 -12.67 -30.44
N VAL A 16 -2.64 -12.25 -29.47
CA VAL A 16 -3.93 -11.59 -29.71
C VAL A 16 -3.72 -10.20 -30.32
N ALA A 17 -2.74 -9.45 -29.85
CA ALA A 17 -2.45 -8.11 -30.35
C ALA A 17 -2.02 -8.12 -31.82
N VAL A 18 -1.17 -9.08 -32.22
CA VAL A 18 -0.75 -9.28 -33.63
C VAL A 18 -1.96 -9.60 -34.50
N LYS A 19 -2.80 -10.57 -34.09
CA LYS A 19 -4.02 -10.95 -34.83
C LYS A 19 -5.02 -9.82 -35.03
N ARG A 20 -5.09 -8.87 -34.09
CA ARG A 20 -6.01 -7.73 -34.15
C ARG A 20 -5.45 -6.54 -34.94
N THR A 21 -4.17 -6.57 -35.32
CA THR A 21 -3.53 -5.47 -36.03
C THR A 21 -3.79 -5.64 -37.52
N ASN A 22 -4.66 -4.81 -38.08
CA ASN A 22 -5.06 -4.86 -39.50
C ASN A 22 -4.55 -3.65 -40.30
N PHE A 23 -3.50 -2.97 -39.81
CA PHE A 23 -2.96 -1.77 -40.45
C PHE A 23 -1.86 -2.15 -41.44
N GLU A 24 -2.02 -1.74 -42.70
CA GLU A 24 -1.11 -2.07 -43.81
C GLU A 24 0.34 -1.61 -43.57
N HIS A 25 0.53 -0.46 -42.90
CA HIS A 25 1.85 0.12 -42.63
C HIS A 25 2.30 -0.02 -41.17
N TYR A 26 1.58 -0.80 -40.36
CA TYR A 26 1.94 -1.02 -38.96
C TYR A 26 1.67 -2.46 -38.56
N THR A 27 2.74 -3.25 -38.45
CA THR A 27 2.69 -4.64 -38.02
C THR A 27 3.25 -4.78 -36.61
N LYS A 28 2.42 -5.30 -35.70
CA LYS A 28 2.92 -5.78 -34.42
C LYS A 28 3.62 -7.11 -34.64
N THR A 29 4.72 -7.33 -33.92
CA THR A 29 5.46 -8.59 -33.96
C THR A 29 5.23 -9.40 -32.68
N ALA A 30 5.17 -10.72 -32.81
CA ALA A 30 5.09 -11.62 -31.66
C ALA A 30 6.41 -11.66 -30.86
N ASP A 31 7.52 -11.28 -31.49
CA ASP A 31 8.86 -11.22 -30.92
C ASP A 31 9.23 -9.81 -30.42
N ASN A 32 8.24 -9.06 -29.93
CA ASN A 32 8.50 -7.75 -29.36
C ASN A 32 9.36 -7.90 -28.08
N PRO A 33 10.47 -7.16 -27.89
CA PRO A 33 11.36 -7.32 -26.73
C PRO A 33 10.89 -6.56 -25.47
N TYR A 34 9.91 -5.65 -25.57
CA TYR A 34 9.52 -4.79 -24.45
C TYR A 34 8.67 -5.53 -23.40
N ILE A 35 8.94 -5.33 -22.12
CA ILE A 35 8.16 -5.94 -21.01
C ILE A 35 6.66 -5.70 -21.18
N PHE A 36 6.29 -4.46 -21.51
CA PHE A 36 4.93 -4.06 -21.86
C PHE A 36 4.86 -3.69 -23.35
N PRO A 37 4.39 -4.60 -24.22
CA PRO A 37 4.42 -4.39 -25.67
C PRO A 37 3.20 -3.61 -26.15
N PHE A 38 2.97 -2.45 -25.56
CA PHE A 38 1.90 -1.53 -25.91
C PHE A 38 2.33 -0.08 -25.77
N THR A 39 1.67 0.81 -26.51
CA THR A 39 1.97 2.24 -26.48
C THR A 39 1.34 2.92 -25.27
N TYR A 40 1.82 4.12 -24.93
CA TYR A 40 1.21 4.96 -23.90
C TYR A 40 -0.28 5.21 -24.14
N ALA A 41 -0.68 5.44 -25.39
CA ALA A 41 -2.09 5.60 -25.77
C ALA A 41 -2.92 4.35 -25.44
N THR A 42 -2.37 3.16 -25.66
CA THR A 42 -3.03 1.89 -25.30
C THR A 42 -3.16 1.76 -23.77
N ALA A 43 -2.11 2.10 -23.03
CA ALA A 43 -2.13 2.10 -21.57
C ALA A 43 -3.21 3.07 -21.02
N LEU A 44 -3.36 4.25 -21.62
CA LEU A 44 -4.42 5.20 -21.27
C LEU A 44 -5.82 4.64 -21.52
N ILE A 45 -6.04 3.96 -22.66
CA ILE A 45 -7.33 3.32 -22.96
C ILE A 45 -7.63 2.22 -21.95
N MET A 46 -6.64 1.37 -21.63
CA MET A 46 -6.77 0.31 -20.63
C MET A 46 -7.12 0.90 -19.25
N TRP A 47 -6.43 1.97 -18.85
CA TRP A 47 -6.69 2.67 -17.59
C TRP A 47 -8.11 3.25 -17.54
N ASN A 48 -8.53 3.99 -18.57
CA ASN A 48 -9.86 4.59 -18.63
C ASN A 48 -10.98 3.55 -18.63
N ARG A 49 -10.72 2.37 -19.23
CA ARG A 49 -11.63 1.24 -19.15
C ARG A 49 -11.74 0.72 -17.72
N LEU A 50 -10.62 0.51 -17.05
CA LEU A 50 -10.57 0.05 -15.66
C LEU A 50 -11.29 1.02 -14.72
N THR A 51 -11.02 2.32 -14.82
CA THR A 51 -11.69 3.31 -13.96
C THR A 51 -13.19 3.36 -14.21
N ARG A 52 -13.62 3.21 -15.47
CA ARG A 52 -15.06 3.11 -15.80
C ARG A 52 -15.70 1.85 -15.22
N GLU A 53 -15.08 0.69 -15.36
CA GLU A 53 -15.59 -0.58 -14.81
C GLU A 53 -15.61 -0.56 -13.27
N ALA A 54 -14.68 0.17 -12.65
CA ALA A 54 -14.64 0.39 -11.20
C ALA A 54 -15.56 1.54 -10.71
N GLY A 55 -16.33 2.19 -11.59
CA GLY A 55 -17.27 3.27 -11.23
C GLY A 55 -16.66 4.67 -11.07
N PHE A 56 -15.36 4.86 -11.33
CA PHE A 56 -14.66 6.15 -11.25
C PHE A 56 -14.76 6.95 -12.56
N THR A 57 -15.98 7.29 -12.98
CA THR A 57 -16.25 7.96 -14.26
C THR A 57 -16.34 9.48 -14.18
N GLU A 58 -16.15 10.07 -13.00
CA GLU A 58 -16.19 11.52 -12.82
C GLU A 58 -15.17 12.24 -13.70
N LYS A 59 -15.57 13.37 -14.29
CA LYS A 59 -14.71 14.20 -15.14
C LYS A 59 -14.57 15.61 -14.58
N GLU A 60 -13.45 16.25 -14.88
CA GLU A 60 -13.24 17.67 -14.62
C GLU A 60 -14.00 18.49 -15.66
N GLU A 61 -14.83 19.43 -15.21
CA GLU A 61 -15.70 20.25 -16.08
C GLU A 61 -14.92 21.07 -17.12
N ARG A 62 -13.75 21.59 -16.72
CA ARG A 62 -12.94 22.48 -17.58
C ARG A 62 -12.21 21.74 -18.70
N THR A 63 -11.70 20.54 -18.44
CA THR A 63 -10.85 19.79 -19.40
C THR A 63 -11.55 18.57 -19.99
N ASN A 64 -12.72 18.20 -19.46
CA ASN A 64 -13.47 17.00 -19.81
C ASN A 64 -12.65 15.69 -19.67
N ARG A 65 -11.61 15.71 -18.82
CA ARG A 65 -10.77 14.55 -18.52
C ARG A 65 -11.28 13.83 -17.27
N TYR A 66 -11.09 12.51 -17.20
CA TYR A 66 -11.41 11.77 -15.97
C TYR A 66 -10.60 12.31 -14.80
N LYS A 67 -11.27 12.51 -13.66
CA LYS A 67 -10.61 12.86 -12.40
C LYS A 67 -9.58 11.79 -12.05
N MET A 68 -9.95 10.52 -12.17
CA MET A 68 -9.03 9.38 -12.05
C MET A 68 -8.42 9.04 -13.43
N HIS A 69 -7.17 9.43 -13.66
CA HIS A 69 -6.43 9.18 -14.91
C HIS A 69 -5.00 8.73 -14.58
N ILE A 70 -4.24 8.19 -15.52
CA ILE A 70 -2.95 7.55 -15.21
C ILE A 70 -1.95 8.46 -14.45
N HIS A 71 -2.01 9.80 -14.62
CA HIS A 71 -1.15 10.72 -13.85
C HIS A 71 -1.58 10.88 -12.39
N THR A 72 -2.81 10.55 -11.99
CA THR A 72 -3.19 10.54 -10.57
C THR A 72 -2.42 9.49 -9.80
N LEU A 73 -2.05 8.36 -10.40
CA LEU A 73 -1.15 7.39 -9.79
C LEU A 73 0.22 8.02 -9.47
N ARG A 74 0.77 8.79 -10.41
CA ARG A 74 2.03 9.49 -10.23
C ARG A 74 1.94 10.55 -9.12
N LYS A 75 0.81 11.28 -9.04
CA LYS A 75 0.54 12.22 -7.94
C LYS A 75 0.40 11.50 -6.60
N TYR A 76 -0.33 10.38 -6.57
CA TYR A 76 -0.50 9.54 -5.39
C TYR A 76 0.85 9.02 -4.89
N TYR A 77 1.66 8.43 -5.77
CA TYR A 77 3.02 7.99 -5.47
C TYR A 77 3.83 9.12 -4.83
N ARG A 78 3.87 10.30 -5.48
CA ARG A 78 4.60 11.45 -4.97
C ARG A 78 4.15 11.85 -3.56
N THR A 79 2.84 12.01 -3.39
CA THR A 79 2.24 12.46 -2.12
C THR A 79 2.48 11.46 -0.99
N ARG A 80 2.32 10.16 -1.25
CA ARG A 80 2.43 9.12 -0.23
C ARG A 80 3.88 8.86 0.17
N MET A 81 4.78 8.69 -0.80
CA MET A 81 6.19 8.44 -0.52
C MET A 81 6.85 9.61 0.21
N SER A 82 6.44 10.85 -0.09
CA SER A 82 6.98 12.06 0.56
C SER A 82 6.63 12.18 2.05
N LEU A 83 5.77 11.30 2.59
CA LEU A 83 5.49 11.26 4.03
C LEU A 83 6.66 10.69 4.83
N GLU A 84 7.50 9.88 4.20
CA GLU A 84 8.55 9.12 4.89
C GLU A 84 9.95 9.31 4.30
N ILE A 85 10.03 9.66 3.01
CA ILE A 85 11.31 9.96 2.36
C ILE A 85 11.34 11.38 1.79
N PRO A 86 12.54 11.99 1.69
CA PRO A 86 12.68 13.34 1.17
C PRO A 86 12.08 13.52 -0.22
N VAL A 87 11.44 14.67 -0.46
CA VAL A 87 10.76 14.96 -1.74
C VAL A 87 11.72 14.88 -2.92
N ASP A 88 12.96 15.34 -2.77
CA ASP A 88 14.00 15.25 -3.82
C ASP A 88 14.31 13.80 -4.21
N VAL A 89 14.30 12.87 -3.25
CA VAL A 89 14.45 11.43 -3.50
C VAL A 89 13.23 10.91 -4.26
N VAL A 90 12.02 11.29 -3.85
CA VAL A 90 10.78 10.90 -4.53
C VAL A 90 10.76 11.39 -5.97
N GLU A 91 11.14 12.65 -6.21
CA GLU A 91 11.26 13.26 -7.55
C GLU A 91 12.31 12.53 -8.40
N ALA A 92 13.44 12.12 -7.79
CA ALA A 92 14.47 11.32 -8.45
C ALA A 92 13.96 9.92 -8.83
N LEU A 93 13.27 9.21 -7.93
CA LEU A 93 12.63 7.91 -8.19
C LEU A 93 11.58 8.00 -9.30
N MET A 94 10.90 9.14 -9.40
CA MET A 94 9.94 9.41 -10.47
C MET A 94 10.61 9.73 -11.80
N GLY A 95 11.92 10.01 -11.82
CA GLY A 95 12.63 10.48 -13.01
C GLY A 95 12.26 11.91 -13.40
N HIS A 96 11.76 12.73 -12.47
CA HIS A 96 11.59 14.16 -12.74
C HIS A 96 12.94 14.85 -12.72
N GLU A 97 13.34 15.50 -13.82
CA GLU A 97 14.50 16.40 -13.84
C GLU A 97 14.03 17.82 -13.50
N GLY A 98 14.11 18.20 -12.22
CA GLY A 98 13.87 19.57 -11.80
C GLY A 98 15.10 20.44 -12.11
N TYR A 99 14.86 21.68 -12.52
CA TYR A 99 15.83 22.68 -13.02
C TYR A 99 17.04 23.01 -12.10
N LEU A 100 17.12 22.48 -10.87
CA LEU A 100 18.12 22.88 -9.86
C LEU A 100 18.73 21.74 -9.02
N THR A 101 18.38 20.47 -9.26
CA THR A 101 18.72 19.37 -8.31
C THR A 101 19.81 18.40 -8.77
N ILE A 102 20.43 18.59 -9.94
CA ILE A 102 21.52 17.70 -10.39
C ILE A 102 22.68 17.69 -9.38
N ALA A 103 22.97 18.83 -8.73
CA ALA A 103 24.03 18.94 -7.72
C ALA A 103 23.73 18.19 -6.41
N TYR A 104 22.45 17.98 -6.07
CA TYR A 104 22.01 17.31 -4.83
C TYR A 104 21.65 15.83 -5.05
N ARG A 105 21.50 15.35 -6.29
CA ARG A 105 21.16 13.96 -6.63
C ARG A 105 22.37 13.04 -6.70
N ARG A 106 23.24 13.06 -5.68
CA ARG A 106 24.32 12.07 -5.56
C ARG A 106 23.87 10.81 -4.81
N TYR A 107 22.63 10.40 -4.99
CA TYR A 107 22.18 9.12 -4.45
C TYR A 107 22.65 8.01 -5.38
N SER A 108 23.36 7.01 -4.84
CA SER A 108 23.60 5.76 -5.56
C SER A 108 22.28 5.01 -5.79
N GLN A 109 22.28 4.06 -6.72
CA GLN A 109 21.11 3.19 -6.91
C GLN A 109 20.75 2.43 -5.63
N ASP A 110 21.75 2.00 -4.85
CA ASP A 110 21.55 1.30 -3.58
C ASP A 110 20.88 2.21 -2.54
N GLN A 111 21.29 3.48 -2.44
CA GLN A 111 20.66 4.44 -1.55
C GLN A 111 19.20 4.73 -1.94
N LEU A 112 18.93 4.85 -3.25
CA LEU A 112 17.56 5.00 -3.75
C LEU A 112 16.71 3.76 -3.46
N ALA A 113 17.28 2.56 -3.57
CA ALA A 113 16.61 1.30 -3.26
C ALA A 113 16.26 1.22 -1.77
N GLU A 114 17.21 1.51 -0.88
CA GLU A 114 16.98 1.50 0.58
C GLU A 114 15.89 2.51 0.99
N LEU A 115 15.91 3.72 0.41
CA LEU A 115 14.88 4.72 0.66
C LEU A 115 13.52 4.32 0.08
N TYR A 116 13.50 3.69 -1.09
CA TYR A 116 12.28 3.16 -1.67
C TYR A 116 11.66 2.08 -0.77
N GLU A 117 12.46 1.12 -0.27
CA GLU A 117 11.98 0.04 0.61
C GLU A 117 11.37 0.58 1.90
N LYS A 118 11.93 1.64 2.49
CA LYS A 118 11.38 2.28 3.69
C LYS A 118 9.95 2.77 3.45
N ALA A 119 9.68 3.39 2.30
CA ALA A 119 8.41 4.06 2.03
C ALA A 119 7.41 3.29 1.16
N VAL A 120 7.79 2.16 0.54
CA VAL A 120 6.93 1.42 -0.41
C VAL A 120 5.60 0.97 0.21
N HIS A 121 5.60 0.70 1.51
CA HIS A 121 4.39 0.31 2.22
C HIS A 121 3.32 1.42 2.24
N THR A 122 3.70 2.70 2.06
CA THR A 122 2.76 3.83 2.01
C THR A 122 1.88 3.85 0.76
N ILE A 123 2.31 3.17 -0.31
CA ILE A 123 1.64 3.09 -1.61
C ILE A 123 1.07 1.70 -1.91
N ALA A 124 1.45 0.68 -1.14
CA ALA A 124 0.94 -0.66 -1.29
C ALA A 124 -0.49 -0.76 -0.74
N VAL A 125 -1.42 -1.25 -1.56
CA VAL A 125 -2.85 -1.34 -1.20
C VAL A 125 -3.20 -2.69 -0.56
N PHE A 126 -2.44 -3.74 -0.88
CA PHE A 126 -2.68 -5.12 -0.42
C PHE A 126 -1.47 -5.74 0.26
N ASP A 127 -0.35 -5.02 0.42
CA ASP A 127 0.69 -5.50 1.33
C ASP A 127 0.18 -5.31 2.75
N ILE A 128 -0.24 -6.43 3.33
CA ILE A 128 -0.06 -6.62 4.77
C ILE A 128 1.44 -6.42 4.99
N PRO A 129 1.88 -5.45 5.82
CA PRO A 129 3.29 -5.23 6.07
C PRO A 129 3.94 -6.56 6.43
N THR A 130 4.91 -6.98 5.61
CA THR A 130 5.68 -8.20 5.86
C THR A 130 6.56 -8.04 7.09
N ASP A 131 6.70 -6.80 7.60
CA ASP A 131 7.28 -6.56 8.91
C ASP A 131 6.25 -6.80 10.02
N THR A 132 5.95 -8.08 10.23
CA THR A 132 5.22 -8.53 11.41
C THR A 132 6.04 -8.36 12.69
N ARG A 133 7.29 -7.87 12.64
CA ARG A 133 8.13 -7.77 13.82
C ARG A 133 7.64 -6.69 14.77
N ASP A 134 7.39 -5.48 14.28
CA ASP A 134 6.82 -4.39 15.10
C ASP A 134 5.41 -4.76 15.58
N LEU A 135 4.61 -5.41 14.72
CA LEU A 135 3.29 -5.93 15.10
C LEU A 135 3.38 -7.03 16.17
N ARG A 136 4.39 -7.91 16.12
CA ARG A 136 4.63 -8.97 17.12
C ARG A 136 5.20 -8.40 18.41
N GLU A 137 6.08 -7.41 18.35
CA GLU A 137 6.61 -6.70 19.52
C GLU A 137 5.47 -5.97 20.22
N MET A 138 4.62 -5.23 19.48
CA MET A 138 3.40 -4.63 20.02
C MET A 138 2.40 -5.67 20.53
N LEU A 139 2.24 -6.82 19.87
CA LEU A 139 1.37 -7.90 20.36
C LEU A 139 1.88 -8.47 21.68
N ALA A 140 3.18 -8.73 21.79
CA ALA A 140 3.81 -9.28 22.97
C ALA A 140 3.71 -8.31 24.16
N GLU A 141 3.94 -7.02 23.92
CA GLU A 141 3.80 -5.97 24.94
C GLU A 141 2.33 -5.87 25.42
N LYS A 142 1.36 -5.97 24.50
CA LYS A 142 -0.06 -5.99 24.83
C LYS A 142 -0.49 -7.26 25.56
N ASP A 143 0.07 -8.42 25.24
CA ASP A 143 -0.21 -9.67 25.92
C ASP A 143 0.34 -9.66 27.37
N GLU A 144 1.51 -9.06 27.60
CA GLU A 144 2.04 -8.81 28.94
C GLU A 144 1.15 -7.86 29.74
N GLU A 145 0.71 -6.74 29.13
CA GLU A 145 -0.21 -5.80 29.76
C GLU A 145 -1.54 -6.49 30.15
N ILE A 146 -2.11 -7.29 29.24
CA ILE A 146 -3.33 -8.08 29.50
C ILE A 146 -3.11 -9.09 30.63
N PHE A 147 -1.94 -9.74 30.68
CA PHE A 147 -1.61 -10.68 31.75
C PHE A 147 -1.57 -9.98 33.11
N TYR A 148 -0.92 -8.82 33.21
CA TYR A 148 -0.85 -8.03 34.44
C TYR A 148 -2.24 -7.54 34.87
N LEU A 149 -3.02 -6.98 33.96
CA LEU A 149 -4.39 -6.52 34.25
C LEU A 149 -5.30 -7.66 34.72
N LYS A 150 -5.20 -8.85 34.11
CA LYS A 150 -5.97 -10.03 34.55
C LYS A 150 -5.57 -10.49 35.94
N LYS A 151 -4.27 -10.41 36.28
CA LYS A 151 -3.77 -10.78 37.61
C LYS A 151 -4.28 -9.81 38.67
N GLU A 152 -4.21 -8.51 38.41
CA GLU A 152 -4.69 -7.46 39.31
C GLU A 152 -6.21 -7.52 39.52
N LEU A 153 -6.97 -7.74 38.44
CA LEU A 153 -8.41 -7.95 38.50
C LEU A 153 -8.77 -9.16 39.38
N LYS A 154 -7.99 -10.25 39.28
CA LYS A 154 -8.21 -11.45 40.10
C LYS A 154 -7.96 -11.18 41.59
N SER A 155 -6.87 -10.48 41.95
CA SER A 155 -6.59 -10.12 43.34
C SER A 155 -7.66 -9.19 43.92
N SER A 156 -8.07 -8.16 43.17
CA SER A 156 -9.12 -7.23 43.58
C SER A 156 -10.46 -7.93 43.79
N LYS A 157 -10.80 -8.89 42.90
CA LYS A 157 -12.00 -9.72 43.04
C LYS A 157 -11.96 -10.57 44.31
N THR A 158 -10.84 -11.22 44.62
CA THR A 158 -10.68 -12.02 45.83
C THR A 158 -10.77 -11.17 47.11
N GLU A 159 -10.16 -9.98 47.12
CA GLU A 159 -10.29 -9.04 48.24
C GLU A 159 -11.74 -8.59 48.44
N THR A 160 -12.44 -8.29 47.36
CA THR A 160 -13.84 -7.87 47.41
C THR A 160 -14.71 -9.00 47.94
N GLU A 161 -14.53 -10.23 47.46
CA GLU A 161 -15.22 -11.43 47.96
C GLU A 161 -14.94 -11.70 49.45
N GLN A 162 -13.70 -11.48 49.91
CA GLN A 162 -13.35 -11.60 51.32
C GLN A 162 -14.05 -10.54 52.17
N ARG A 163 -14.06 -9.28 51.73
CA ARG A 163 -14.77 -8.19 52.43
C ARG A 163 -16.28 -8.44 52.49
N PHE A 164 -16.88 -8.94 51.42
CA PHE A 164 -18.29 -9.33 51.42
C PHE A 164 -18.59 -10.39 52.47
N LYS A 165 -17.77 -11.45 52.55
CA LYS A 165 -17.93 -12.50 53.58
C LYS A 165 -17.78 -11.97 55.01
N THR A 166 -16.83 -11.06 55.23
CA THR A 166 -16.65 -10.42 56.55
C THR A 166 -17.89 -9.63 56.94
N VAL A 167 -18.42 -8.81 56.03
CA VAL A 167 -19.63 -8.01 56.28
C VAL A 167 -20.87 -8.89 56.50
N GLU A 168 -21.03 -9.98 55.73
CA GLU A 168 -22.10 -10.96 55.97
C GLU A 168 -22.02 -11.57 57.37
N THR A 169 -20.82 -11.98 57.80
CA THR A 169 -20.60 -12.55 59.14
C THR A 169 -20.89 -11.54 60.25
N GLU A 170 -20.50 -10.28 60.07
CA GLU A 170 -20.78 -9.20 61.02
C GLU A 170 -22.29 -8.87 61.10
N MET A 171 -23.00 -8.90 59.96
CA MET A 171 -24.45 -8.71 59.92
C MET A 171 -25.22 -9.83 60.62
N GLU A 172 -24.77 -11.08 60.49
CA GLU A 172 -25.37 -12.25 61.17
C GLU A 172 -25.17 -12.18 62.69
N GLN A 173 -24.02 -11.69 63.16
CA GLN A 173 -23.74 -11.51 64.58
C GLN A 173 -24.53 -10.36 65.23
N LEU A 174 -24.92 -9.34 64.47
CA LEU A 174 -25.76 -8.22 64.94
C LEU A 174 -27.25 -8.54 65.00
N HIS A 175 -27.70 -9.62 64.34
CA HIS A 175 -29.11 -10.07 64.32
C HIS A 175 -29.41 -11.23 65.28
N MET A 176 -28.45 -11.65 66.13
CA MET A 176 -28.67 -12.50 67.30
C MET A 176 -28.75 -11.67 68.59
#